data_AF-A0A662NT69-F1
#
_entry.id   AF-A0A662NT69-F1
#
_cell.length_a   1.000
_cell.length_b   1.000
_cell.length_c   1.000
_cell.angle_alpha   90.00
_cell.angle_beta   90.00
_cell.angle_gamma   90.00
#
_symmetry.space_group_name_H-M   'P 1'
#
loop_
_entity.id
_entity.type
_entity.pdbx_description
1 polymer ?
#
loop_
_entity_poly.entity_id
_entity_poly.type
_entity_poly.pdbx_seq_one_letter_code
_entity_poly.pdbx_strand_id
1 'polypeptide(L)' 'MRLTIIEDRETLDIDEMGNLVPFRRIQYKLDNKGPYIYEVPIRDWDVADFREHVKQRAKELKELEGLEL' A
#
# COMPACT_ATOMS: atom_id res chain seq x y z
N MET A 1 -13.04 -5.62 -7.29
CA MET A 1 -11.67 -5.28 -7.65
C MET A 1 -10.74 -6.43 -7.30
N ARG A 2 -9.78 -6.76 -8.16
CA ARG A 2 -8.78 -7.82 -7.95
C ARG A 2 -7.44 -7.24 -7.47
N LEU A 3 -6.96 -7.67 -6.30
CA LEU A 3 -5.62 -7.31 -5.81
C LEU A 3 -4.54 -8.15 -6.51
N THR A 4 -3.49 -7.51 -6.99
CA THR A 4 -2.27 -8.16 -7.49
C THR A 4 -1.06 -7.56 -6.80
N ILE A 5 -0.25 -8.39 -6.14
CA ILE A 5 1.04 -7.96 -5.56
C ILE A 5 2.10 -8.03 -6.65
N ILE A 6 2.83 -6.93 -6.85
CA ILE A 6 3.95 -6.82 -7.79
C ILE A 6 5.26 -7.11 -7.06
N GLU A 7 5.44 -6.52 -5.89
CA GLU A 7 6.62 -6.66 -5.06
C GLU A 7 6.21 -6.68 -3.59
N ASP A 8 6.89 -7.51 -2.82
CA ASP A 8 6.80 -7.53 -1.36
C ASP A 8 8.20 -7.79 -0.80
N ARG A 9 8.82 -6.76 -0.23
CA ARG A 9 10.19 -6.83 0.27
C ARG A 9 10.42 -5.99 1.52
N GLU A 10 11.45 -6.37 2.26
CA GLU A 10 12.02 -5.56 3.33
C GLU A 10 13.12 -4.68 2.75
N THR A 11 13.14 -3.40 3.16
CA THR A 11 14.14 -2.42 2.75
C THR A 11 14.60 -1.61 3.95
N LEU A 12 15.71 -0.90 3.82
CA LEU A 12 16.12 0.15 4.76
C LEU A 12 15.77 1.49 4.13
N ASP A 13 15.10 2.35 4.88
CA ASP A 13 14.76 3.71 4.45
C ASP A 13 14.98 4.70 5.60
N ILE A 14 14.92 5.98 5.29
CA ILE A 14 15.16 7.06 6.26
C ILE A 14 13.82 7.54 6.79
N ASP A 15 13.61 7.47 8.11
CA ASP A 15 12.40 7.99 8.73
C ASP A 15 12.38 9.54 8.75
N GLU A 16 11.26 10.15 9.15
CA GLU A 16 11.10 11.62 9.20
C GLU A 16 12.15 12.33 10.08
N MET A 17 12.75 11.63 11.04
CA MET A 17 13.81 12.12 11.92
C MET A 17 15.22 11.87 11.38
N GLY A 18 15.36 11.26 10.19
CA GLY A 18 16.66 11.03 9.57
C GLY A 18 17.36 9.74 9.99
N ASN A 19 16.70 8.83 10.72
CA ASN A 19 17.32 7.56 11.11
C ASN A 19 17.09 6.49 10.03
N LEU A 20 18.10 5.65 9.83
CA LEU A 20 17.98 4.48 8.98
C LEU A 20 17.18 3.41 9.75
N VAL A 21 15.96 3.12 9.28
CA VAL A 21 15.08 2.13 9.90
C VAL A 21 14.57 1.14 8.86
N PRO A 22 14.29 -0.11 9.26
CA PRO A 22 13.79 -1.11 8.34
C PRO A 22 12.29 -0.92 8.07
N PHE A 23 11.91 -1.02 6.81
CA PHE A 23 10.54 -0.90 6.30
C PHE A 23 10.12 -2.17 5.55
N ARG A 24 8.84 -2.51 5.62
CA ARG A 24 8.19 -3.45 4.70
C ARG A 24 7.54 -2.63 3.59
N ARG A 25 7.92 -2.88 2.34
CA ARG A 25 7.38 -2.20 1.16
C ARG A 25 6.64 -3.19 0.29
N ILE A 26 5.37 -2.90 0.04
CA ILE A 26 4.50 -3.70 -0.82
C ILE A 26 4.02 -2.85 -1.97
N GLN A 27 4.39 -3.23 -3.18
CA GLN A 27 3.87 -2.65 -4.40
C GLN A 27 2.72 -3.52 -4.94
N TYR A 28 1.57 -2.93 -5.21
CA TYR A 28 0.39 -3.68 -5.62
C TYR A 28 -0.48 -2.92 -6.64
N LYS A 29 -1.39 -3.64 -7.29
CA LYS A 29 -2.41 -3.13 -8.20
C LYS A 29 -3.79 -3.58 -7.77
N LEU A 30 -4.79 -2.76 -8.10
CA LEU A 30 -6.21 -3.08 -7.98
C LEU A 30 -6.83 -3.08 -9.38
N ASP A 31 -7.18 -4.27 -9.87
CA ASP A 31 -7.49 -4.53 -11.28
C ASP A 31 -6.36 -4.01 -12.19
N ASN A 32 -6.66 -3.01 -13.03
CA ASN A 32 -5.70 -2.35 -13.91
C ASN A 32 -5.19 -1.00 -13.37
N LYS A 33 -5.54 -0.65 -12.13
CA LYS A 33 -5.16 0.61 -11.49
C LYS A 33 -3.95 0.45 -10.59
N GLY A 34 -3.08 1.47 -10.58
CA GLY A 34 -1.82 1.50 -9.84
C GLY A 34 -0.60 1.66 -10.76
N PRO A 35 0.62 1.34 -10.27
CA PRO A 35 0.91 0.69 -8.99
C PRO A 35 0.72 1.61 -7.78
N TYR A 36 0.27 1.01 -6.67
CA TYR A 36 0.22 1.62 -5.35
C TYR A 36 1.35 1.07 -4.49
N ILE A 37 1.78 1.86 -3.51
CA ILE A 37 2.82 1.47 -2.56
C ILE A 37 2.22 1.57 -1.16
N TYR A 38 2.33 0.49 -0.40
CA TYR A 38 2.15 0.47 1.04
C TYR A 38 3.51 0.25 1.69
N GLU A 39 3.90 1.19 2.54
CA GLU A 39 5.21 1.18 3.18
C GLU A 39 5.04 1.58 4.65
N VAL A 40 5.52 0.71 5.54
CA VAL A 40 5.47 0.92 6.99
C VAL A 40 6.73 0.38 7.64
N PRO A 41 7.19 0.95 8.77
CA PRO A 41 8.29 0.38 9.53
C PRO A 41 7.97 -1.08 9.88
N ILE A 42 8.97 -1.96 9.86
CA ILE A 42 8.75 -3.41 10.12
C ILE A 42 8.12 -3.65 11.49
N ARG A 43 8.47 -2.83 12.49
CA ARG A 43 7.89 -2.91 13.83
C ARG A 43 6.37 -2.65 13.85
N ASP A 44 5.87 -1.92 12.87
CA ASP A 44 4.47 -1.50 12.72
C ASP A 44 3.77 -2.32 11.62
N TRP A 45 4.43 -3.34 11.07
CA TRP A 45 3.88 -4.17 10.00
C TRP A 45 2.85 -5.17 10.54
N ASP A 46 1.63 -5.09 10.00
CA ASP A 46 0.56 -6.05 10.24
C ASP A 46 -0.23 -6.37 8.96
N VAL A 47 -0.59 -7.66 8.80
CA VAL A 47 -1.29 -8.15 7.61
C VAL A 47 -2.74 -7.67 7.56
N ALA A 48 -3.40 -7.51 8.70
CA ALA A 48 -4.76 -6.98 8.76
C ALA A 48 -4.79 -5.50 8.40
N ASP A 49 -3.83 -4.70 8.87
CA ASP A 49 -3.68 -3.29 8.49
C ASP A 49 -3.45 -3.12 6.99
N PHE A 50 -2.59 -3.94 6.38
CA PHE A 50 -2.42 -3.93 4.92
C PHE A 50 -3.73 -4.27 4.20
N ARG A 51 -4.47 -5.29 4.65
CA ARG A 51 -5.75 -5.67 4.04
C ARG A 51 -6.78 -4.54 4.16
N GLU A 52 -6.81 -3.85 5.30
CA GLU A 52 -7.71 -2.72 5.51
C GLU A 52 -7.33 -1.53 4.62
N HIS A 53 -6.05 -1.19 4.54
CA HIS A 53 -5.54 -0.17 3.62
C HIS A 53 -5.96 -0.46 2.17
N VAL A 54 -5.79 -1.69 1.70
CA VAL A 54 -6.20 -2.09 0.35
C VAL A 54 -7.72 -1.97 0.15
N LYS A 55 -8.53 -2.32 1.16
CA LYS A 55 -10.00 -2.17 1.10
C LYS A 55 -10.41 -0.70 1.01
N GLN A 56 -9.78 0.17 1.81
CA GLN A 56 -10.04 1.61 1.75
C GLN A 56 -9.67 2.16 0.38
N ARG A 57 -8.49 1.82 -0.13
CA ARG A 57 -8.06 2.25 -1.47
C ARG A 57 -9.00 1.76 -2.57
N ALA A 58 -9.47 0.52 -2.49
CA ALA A 58 -10.46 0.00 -3.43
C ALA A 58 -11.79 0.77 -3.38
N LYS A 59 -12.22 1.20 -2.18
CA LYS A 59 -13.42 2.01 -2.01
C LYS A 59 -13.24 3.41 -2.61
N GLU A 60 -12.14 4.09 -2.30
CA GLU A 60 -11.79 5.41 -2.84
C GLU A 60 -11.80 5.40 -4.38
N LEU A 61 -11.19 4.39 -4.99
CA LEU A 61 -11.13 4.27 -6.45
C LEU A 61 -12.50 4.04 -7.09
N LYS A 62 -13.39 3.31 -6.41
CA LYS A 62 -14.75 3.06 -6.86
C LYS A 62 -15.61 4.32 -6.75
N GLU A 63 -15.42 5.12 -5.70
CA GLU A 63 -16.11 6.41 -5.53
C GLU A 63 -15.68 7.40 -6.60
N LEU A 64 -14.39 7.46 -6.94
CA LEU A 64 -13.88 8.30 -8.03
C LEU A 64 -14.40 7.87 -9.42
N GLU A 65 -14.53 6.57 -9.68
CA GLU A 65 -15.15 6.06 -10.93
C GLU A 65 -16.65 6.37 -11.03
N GLY A 66 -17.33 6.51 -9.89
CA GLY A 66 -18.74 6.88 -9.86
C GLY A 66 -18.99 8.38 -10.03
N LEU A 67 -17.94 9.22 -9.99
CA LEU A 67 -18.01 10.68 -10.13
C LEU A 67 -17.78 11.16 -11.58
N GLU A 68 -17.46 10.28 -12.52
CA GLU A 68 -17.50 10.60 -13.96
C GLU A 68 -18.97 10.60 -14.44
N LEU A 69 -19.62 11.77 -14.31
CA LEU A 69 -20.91 12.12 -14.93
C LEU A 69 -20.73 13.27 -15.92
#